data_AF-A0A943WRF0-F1
#
_entry.id   AF-A0A943WRF0-F1
#
_cell.length_a   1.000
_cell.length_b   1.000
_cell.length_c   1.000
_cell.angle_alpha   90.00
_cell.angle_beta   90.00
_cell.angle_gamma   90.00
#
_symmetry.space_group_name_H-M   'P 1'
#
loop_
_entity.id
_entity.type
_entity.pdbx_description
1 polymer ?
#
loop_
_entity_poly.entity_id
_entity_poly.type
_entity_poly.pdbx_seq_one_letter_code
_entity_poly.pdbx_strand_id
1 'polypeptide(L)'
;MSWDYFIHARTLELLYHKLQSPVLERYQMTQIELDVLLFLANHPGLDTAKDIVEIRRLTKSHVSAAVDGLSKKGYLLRIRRPDNRKLIHLSLLPEAAPVVADGQANQRAFFQTLGQGFSSQERAQLDALLLRVTENARQEYLRLEKGG
;
A
#
# COMPACT_ATOMS: atom_id res chain seq x y z
N MET A 1 -15.71 -13.68 -20.11
CA MET A 1 -15.15 -12.82 -19.07
C MET A 1 -16.13 -11.68 -18.86
N SER A 2 -16.70 -11.52 -17.66
CA SER A 2 -17.63 -10.43 -17.39
C SER A 2 -16.88 -9.09 -17.44
N TRP A 3 -17.53 -8.05 -17.97
CA TRP A 3 -17.05 -6.67 -17.97
C TRP A 3 -17.00 -6.05 -16.55
N ASP A 4 -17.48 -6.78 -15.53
CA ASP A 4 -17.64 -6.30 -14.16
C ASP A 4 -16.35 -6.26 -13.31
N TYR A 5 -15.19 -6.66 -13.85
CA TYR A 5 -13.92 -6.63 -13.09
C TYR A 5 -13.62 -5.26 -12.45
N PHE A 6 -13.89 -4.18 -13.18
CA PHE A 6 -13.70 -2.82 -12.66
C PHE A 6 -14.69 -2.46 -11.55
N ILE A 7 -15.93 -2.98 -11.62
CA ILE A 7 -16.93 -2.79 -10.57
C ILE A 7 -16.45 -3.48 -9.29
N HIS A 8 -16.00 -4.73 -9.39
CA HIS A 8 -15.45 -5.46 -8.24
C HIS A 8 -14.26 -4.73 -7.62
N ALA A 9 -13.25 -4.36 -8.43
CA ALA A 9 -12.08 -3.63 -7.95
C ALA A 9 -12.47 -2.32 -7.26
N ARG A 10 -13.40 -1.56 -7.84
CA ARG A 10 -13.88 -0.30 -7.27
C ARG A 10 -14.64 -0.50 -5.97
N THR A 11 -15.49 -1.52 -5.86
CA THR A 11 -16.20 -1.83 -4.61
C THR A 11 -15.22 -2.16 -3.48
N LEU A 12 -14.18 -2.95 -3.77
CA LEU A 12 -13.13 -3.28 -2.80
C LEU A 12 -12.37 -2.02 -2.35
N GLU A 13 -11.99 -1.16 -3.30
CA GLU A 13 -11.30 0.10 -3.02
C GLU A 13 -12.16 1.04 -2.15
N LEU A 14 -13.45 1.19 -2.47
CA LEU A 14 -14.38 2.02 -1.70
C LEU A 14 -14.53 1.53 -0.27
N LEU A 15 -14.66 0.22 -0.07
CA LEU A 15 -14.72 -0.36 1.28
C LEU A 15 -13.42 -0.10 2.04
N TYR A 16 -12.27 -0.33 1.40
CA TYR A 16 -10.96 -0.09 2.01
C TYR A 16 -10.81 1.36 2.47
N HIS A 17 -11.09 2.33 1.60
CA HIS A 17 -11.02 3.75 1.95
C HIS A 17 -12.04 4.12 3.04
N LYS A 18 -13.25 3.57 3.00
CA LYS A 18 -14.26 3.84 4.02
C LYS A 18 -13.83 3.36 5.39
N LEU A 19 -13.22 2.17 5.48
CA LEU A 19 -12.68 1.64 6.72
C LEU A 19 -11.49 2.45 7.24
N GLN A 20 -10.68 3.04 6.36
CA GLN A 20 -9.53 3.86 6.76
C GLN A 20 -9.89 5.31 7.13
N SER A 21 -11.05 5.84 6.70
CA SER A 21 -11.49 7.23 6.96
C SER A 21 -11.29 7.68 8.43
N PRO A 22 -11.68 6.89 9.45
CA PRO A 22 -11.50 7.29 10.85
C PRO A 22 -10.03 7.49 11.24
N VAL A 23 -9.10 6.73 10.66
CA VAL A 23 -7.65 6.88 10.90
C VAL A 23 -7.15 8.14 10.23
N LEU A 24 -7.57 8.40 8.99
CA LEU A 24 -7.21 9.62 8.26
C LEU A 24 -7.63 10.88 9.03
N GLU A 25 -8.85 10.88 9.55
CA GLU A 25 -9.41 11.98 10.35
C GLU A 25 -8.67 12.12 11.69
N ARG A 26 -8.50 11.02 12.44
CA ARG A 26 -7.85 11.01 13.76
C ARG A 26 -6.43 11.55 13.72
N TYR A 27 -5.66 11.16 12.71
CA TYR A 27 -4.24 11.52 12.59
C TYR A 27 -3.97 12.66 11.59
N GLN A 28 -5.02 13.30 11.08
CA GLN A 28 -4.95 14.43 10.14
C GLN A 28 -3.99 14.13 8.96
N MET A 29 -4.22 13.02 8.29
CA MET A 29 -3.36 12.55 7.21
C MET A 29 -4.14 12.19 5.95
N THR A 30 -3.42 12.23 4.83
CA THR A 30 -3.96 11.82 3.54
C THR A 30 -3.95 10.30 3.40
N GLN A 31 -4.78 9.76 2.50
CA GLN A 31 -4.77 8.34 2.16
C GLN A 31 -3.37 7.87 1.74
N ILE A 32 -2.65 8.68 0.96
CA ILE A 32 -1.31 8.35 0.46
C ILE A 32 -0.30 8.28 1.61
N GLU A 33 -0.36 9.21 2.56
CA GLU A 33 0.51 9.18 3.76
C GLU A 33 0.26 7.88 4.56
N LEU A 34 -1.01 7.53 4.79
CA LEU A 34 -1.34 6.28 5.47
C LEU A 34 -0.85 5.05 4.69
N ASP A 35 -1.05 5.03 3.37
CA ASP A 35 -0.62 3.91 2.51
C ASP A 35 0.90 3.72 2.51
N VAL A 36 1.68 4.80 2.59
CA VAL A 36 3.15 4.75 2.76
C VAL A 36 3.51 4.13 4.11
N LEU A 37 2.91 4.58 5.21
CA LEU A 37 3.20 4.04 6.54
C LEU A 37 2.86 2.54 6.62
N LEU A 38 1.67 2.16 6.15
CA LEU A 38 1.22 0.77 6.13
C LEU A 38 2.02 -0.09 5.16
N PHE A 39 2.49 0.46 4.03
CA PHE A 39 3.40 -0.25 3.13
C PHE A 39 4.69 -0.64 3.84
N LEU A 40 5.36 0.32 4.48
CA LEU A 40 6.62 0.09 5.18
C LEU A 40 6.46 -0.89 6.35
N ALA A 41 5.34 -0.79 7.08
CA ALA A 41 5.03 -1.70 8.19
C ALA A 41 4.75 -3.14 7.72
N ASN A 42 4.11 -3.31 6.56
CA ASN A 42 3.68 -4.62 6.07
C ASN A 42 4.73 -5.33 5.19
N HIS A 43 5.76 -4.62 4.73
CA HIS A 43 6.80 -5.18 3.85
C HIS A 43 8.20 -4.91 4.40
N PRO A 44 8.63 -5.62 5.47
CA PRO A 44 9.97 -5.48 6.00
C PRO A 44 11.02 -5.72 4.91
N GLY A 45 11.94 -4.77 4.74
CA GLY A 45 13.00 -4.83 3.72
C GLY A 45 12.67 -4.14 2.39
N LEU A 46 11.42 -3.70 2.17
CA LEU A 46 11.03 -2.81 1.08
C LEU A 46 10.84 -1.40 1.63
N ASP A 47 11.91 -0.63 1.63
CA ASP A 47 12.01 0.62 2.38
C ASP A 47 12.39 1.82 1.51
N THR A 48 12.22 1.75 0.19
CA THR A 48 12.53 2.87 -0.70
C THR A 48 11.28 3.45 -1.35
N ALA A 49 11.36 4.73 -1.74
CA ALA A 49 10.30 5.38 -2.52
C ALA A 49 10.02 4.66 -3.85
N LYS A 50 11.06 4.02 -4.43
CA LYS A 50 10.91 3.22 -5.65
C LYS A 50 10.04 2.00 -5.40
N ASP A 51 10.27 1.27 -4.30
CA ASP A 51 9.47 0.08 -3.96
C ASP A 51 7.99 0.44 -3.77
N ILE A 52 7.74 1.57 -3.09
CA ILE A 52 6.38 2.09 -2.89
C ILE A 52 5.73 2.41 -4.24
N VAL A 53 6.40 3.16 -5.12
CA VAL A 53 5.87 3.51 -6.46
C VAL A 53 5.55 2.26 -7.27
N GLU A 54 6.44 1.26 -7.26
CA GLU A 54 6.28 0.05 -8.06
C GLU A 54 5.16 -0.85 -7.54
N ILE A 55 5.01 -1.01 -6.23
CA ILE A 55 4.02 -1.93 -5.64
C ILE A 55 2.67 -1.25 -5.43
N ARG A 56 2.63 0.00 -4.95
CA ARG A 56 1.38 0.74 -4.72
C ARG A 56 0.85 1.44 -5.96
N ARG A 57 1.58 1.42 -7.08
CA ARG A 57 1.21 2.12 -8.34
C ARG A 57 0.92 3.61 -8.13
N LEU A 58 1.55 4.20 -7.13
CA LEU A 58 1.47 5.63 -6.86
C LEU A 58 2.45 6.37 -7.76
N THR A 59 2.10 7.60 -8.15
CA THR A 59 3.03 8.44 -8.90
C THR A 59 4.22 8.84 -8.02
N LYS A 60 5.38 9.08 -8.64
CA LYS A 60 6.58 9.54 -7.93
C LYS A 60 6.33 10.84 -7.14
N SER A 61 5.52 11.76 -7.69
CA SER A 61 5.18 13.02 -7.03
C SER A 61 4.34 12.81 -5.78
N HIS A 62 3.35 11.92 -5.82
CA HIS A 62 2.53 11.56 -4.65
C HIS A 62 3.37 10.93 -3.54
N VAL A 63 4.23 9.97 -3.88
CA VAL A 63 5.11 9.32 -2.89
C VAL A 63 6.09 10.33 -2.29
N SER A 64 6.67 11.22 -3.10
CA SER A 64 7.57 12.27 -2.60
C SER A 64 6.86 13.20 -1.61
N ALA A 65 5.68 13.71 -1.97
CA ALA A 65 4.92 14.62 -1.13
C ALA A 65 4.50 13.96 0.19
N ALA A 66 4.07 12.70 0.15
CA ALA A 66 3.73 11.94 1.36
C ALA A 66 4.96 11.69 2.25
N VAL A 67 6.10 11.31 1.67
CA VAL A 67 7.35 11.11 2.41
C VAL A 67 7.83 12.43 3.04
N ASP A 68 7.66 13.57 2.37
CA ASP A 68 7.91 14.92 2.93
C ASP A 68 6.96 15.25 4.09
N GLY A 69 5.66 15.01 3.92
CA GLY A 69 4.65 15.22 4.98
C GLY A 69 4.91 14.37 6.22
N LEU A 70 5.14 13.07 6.04
CA LEU A 70 5.41 12.11 7.12
C LEU A 70 6.72 12.40 7.85
N SER A 71 7.75 12.84 7.13
CA SER A 71 9.02 13.24 7.77
C SER A 71 8.82 14.48 8.65
N LYS A 72 8.05 15.48 8.18
CA LYS A 72 7.72 16.68 8.96
C LYS A 72 6.84 16.38 10.17
N LYS A 73 5.95 15.39 10.07
CA LYS A 73 5.10 14.90 11.17
C LYS A 73 5.86 14.03 12.18
N GLY A 74 7.13 13.71 11.93
CA GLY A 74 7.93 12.86 12.82
C GLY A 74 7.58 11.37 12.76
N TYR A 75 6.92 10.91 11.70
CA TYR A 75 6.57 9.50 11.52
C TYR A 75 7.59 8.72 10.70
N LEU A 76 8.46 9.41 9.97
CA LEU A 76 9.36 8.79 9.01
C LEU A 76 10.75 9.42 9.05
N LEU A 77 11.77 8.56 9.09
CA LEU A 77 13.17 8.94 8.97
C LEU A 77 13.72 8.56 7.59
N ARG A 78 14.47 9.49 6.98
CA ARG A 78 15.25 9.25 5.77
C ARG A 78 16.68 8.88 6.12
N ILE A 79 17.08 7.68 5.77
CA ILE A 79 18.41 7.15 6.06
C ILE A 79 19.18 7.05 4.75
N ARG A 80 20.31 7.77 4.69
CA ARG A 80 21.32 7.60 3.63
C ARG A 80 22.45 6.77 4.19
N ARG A 81 22.64 5.55 3.67
CA ARG A 81 23.72 4.71 4.15
C ARG A 81 25.07 5.19 3.58
N PRO A 82 26.18 5.06 4.34
CA PRO A 82 27.49 5.58 3.90
C PRO A 82 28.00 4.92 2.61
N ASP A 83 27.70 3.64 2.42
CA ASP A 83 28.05 2.79 1.28
C ASP A 83 27.27 3.14 0.01
N ASN A 84 26.03 3.60 0.13
CA ASN A 84 25.24 4.05 -1.01
C ASN A 84 24.42 5.31 -0.70
N ARG A 85 25.10 6.47 -0.75
CA ARG A 85 24.46 7.77 -0.50
C ARG A 85 23.40 8.17 -1.53
N LYS A 86 23.35 7.49 -2.69
CA LYS A 86 22.33 7.75 -3.73
C LYS A 86 20.97 7.14 -3.37
N LEU A 87 20.96 6.09 -2.55
CA LEU A 87 19.73 5.43 -2.12
C LEU A 87 19.26 5.99 -0.78
N ILE A 88 17.97 6.32 -0.70
CA ILE A 88 17.33 6.79 0.53
C ILE A 88 16.42 5.67 1.02
N HIS A 89 16.76 5.15 2.19
CA HIS A 89 15.91 4.22 2.94
C HIS A 89 14.95 5.01 3.83
N LEU A 90 13.75 4.48 4.00
CA LEU A 90 12.66 5.07 4.75
C LEU A 90 12.38 4.17 5.96
N SER A 91 12.55 4.70 7.15
CA SER A 91 12.34 3.95 8.39
C SER A 91 11.21 4.58 9.19
N LEU A 92 10.27 3.76 9.65
CA LEU A 92 9.21 4.20 10.55
C LEU A 92 9.81 4.61 11.90
N LEU A 93 9.41 5.76 12.39
CA LEU A 93 9.75 6.21 13.73
C LEU A 93 8.76 5.65 14.76
N PRO A 94 9.15 5.50 16.04
CA PRO A 94 8.27 4.99 17.09
C PRO A 94 6.92 5.73 17.20
N GLU A 95 6.92 7.02 16.90
CA GLU A 95 5.75 7.90 16.87
C GLU A 95 4.70 7.46 15.84
N ALA A 96 5.11 6.71 14.81
CA ALA A 96 4.20 6.15 13.80
C ALA A 96 3.48 4.87 14.29
N ALA A 97 3.92 4.25 15.38
CA ALA A 97 3.36 2.98 15.84
C ALA A 97 1.83 3.03 16.10
N PRO A 98 1.25 4.09 16.70
CA PRO A 98 -0.19 4.17 16.92
C PRO A 98 -1.00 4.20 15.61
N VAL A 99 -0.61 5.05 14.65
CA VAL A 99 -1.31 5.13 13.35
C VAL A 99 -1.18 3.82 12.58
N VAL A 100 0.01 3.19 12.60
CA VAL A 100 0.22 1.90 11.93
C VAL A 100 -0.67 0.83 12.56
N ALA A 101 -0.76 0.77 13.89
CA ALA A 101 -1.58 -0.21 14.58
C ALA A 101 -3.08 -0.04 14.26
N ASP A 102 -3.59 1.20 14.28
CA ASP A 102 -4.97 1.52 13.93
C ASP A 102 -5.27 1.19 12.45
N GLY A 103 -4.38 1.59 11.54
CA GLY A 103 -4.53 1.30 10.11
C GLY A 103 -4.47 -0.19 9.80
N GLN A 104 -3.60 -0.95 10.45
CA GLN A 104 -3.53 -2.40 10.34
C GLN A 104 -4.75 -3.10 10.96
N ALA A 105 -5.36 -2.53 12.02
CA ALA A 105 -6.61 -3.05 12.55
C ALA A 105 -7.72 -2.97 11.49
N ASN A 106 -7.81 -1.85 10.77
CA ASN A 106 -8.77 -1.71 9.68
C ASN A 106 -8.44 -2.60 8.48
N GLN A 107 -7.15 -2.85 8.17
CA GLN A 107 -6.76 -3.84 7.17
C GLN A 107 -7.21 -5.25 7.55
N ARG A 108 -7.05 -5.64 8.83
CA ARG A 108 -7.54 -6.93 9.32
C ARG A 108 -9.06 -7.03 9.19
N ALA A 109 -9.80 -5.99 9.58
CA ALA A 109 -11.26 -5.95 9.41
C ALA A 109 -11.66 -6.08 7.93
N PHE A 110 -10.97 -5.37 7.04
CA PHE A 110 -11.18 -5.47 5.60
C PHE A 110 -11.02 -6.91 5.09
N PHE A 111 -9.87 -7.56 5.35
CA PHE A 111 -9.64 -8.94 4.90
C PHE A 111 -10.55 -9.97 5.59
N GLN A 112 -10.98 -9.70 6.83
CA GLN A 112 -11.99 -10.51 7.49
C GLN A 112 -13.32 -10.44 6.74
N THR A 113 -13.78 -9.24 6.37
CA THR A 113 -14.99 -9.03 5.56
C THR A 113 -14.89 -9.73 4.21
N LEU A 114 -13.77 -9.59 3.49
CA LEU A 114 -13.60 -10.18 2.16
C LEU A 114 -13.69 -11.71 2.15
N GLY A 115 -13.24 -12.35 3.23
CA GLY A 115 -13.27 -13.81 3.31
C GLY A 115 -14.49 -14.39 4.01
N GLN A 116 -15.49 -13.59 4.40
CA GLN A 116 -16.71 -14.14 5.01
C GLN A 116 -17.37 -15.17 4.08
N GLY A 117 -17.66 -16.36 4.61
CA GLY A 117 -18.21 -17.48 3.83
C GLY A 117 -17.18 -18.31 3.05
N PHE A 118 -15.90 -17.91 3.01
CA PHE A 118 -14.81 -18.67 2.38
C PHE A 118 -14.08 -19.53 3.41
N SER A 119 -13.86 -20.79 3.06
CA SER A 119 -12.93 -21.69 3.76
C SER A 119 -11.48 -21.22 3.62
N SER A 120 -10.60 -21.72 4.48
CA SER A 120 -9.16 -21.43 4.40
C SER A 120 -8.55 -21.83 3.05
N GLN A 121 -9.04 -22.93 2.46
CA GLN A 121 -8.57 -23.40 1.15
C GLN A 121 -9.01 -22.45 0.03
N GLU A 122 -10.28 -22.03 0.03
CA GLU A 122 -10.79 -21.09 -0.98
C GLU A 122 -10.09 -19.74 -0.90
N ARG A 123 -9.78 -19.26 0.32
CA ARG A 123 -8.99 -18.04 0.52
C ARG A 123 -7.60 -18.16 -0.09
N ALA A 124 -6.87 -19.24 0.22
CA ALA A 124 -5.54 -19.47 -0.35
C ALA A 124 -5.58 -19.61 -1.89
N GLN A 125 -6.62 -20.25 -2.42
CA GLN A 125 -6.82 -20.36 -3.87
C GLN A 125 -7.13 -18.99 -4.49
N LEU A 126 -8.00 -18.19 -3.87
CA LEU A 126 -8.32 -16.84 -4.32
C LEU A 126 -7.08 -15.95 -4.36
N ASP A 127 -6.26 -15.97 -3.30
CA ASP A 127 -5.01 -15.20 -3.24
C ASP A 127 -4.05 -15.59 -4.37
N ALA A 128 -3.88 -16.89 -4.61
CA ALA A 128 -3.03 -17.39 -5.69
C ALA A 128 -3.53 -16.99 -7.09
N LEU A 129 -4.86 -17.00 -7.29
CA LEU A 129 -5.48 -16.60 -8.55
C LEU A 129 -5.36 -15.09 -8.77
N LEU A 130 -5.64 -14.27 -7.74
CA LEU A 130 -5.49 -12.82 -7.80
C LEU A 130 -4.05 -12.42 -8.10
N LEU A 131 -3.06 -13.04 -7.44
CA LEU A 131 -1.65 -12.78 -7.71
C LEU A 131 -1.29 -13.06 -9.18
N ARG A 132 -1.78 -14.17 -9.74
CA ARG A 132 -1.55 -14.53 -11.14
C ARG A 132 -2.21 -13.54 -12.11
N VAL A 133 -3.44 -13.13 -11.85
CA VAL A 133 -4.16 -12.13 -12.66
C VAL A 133 -3.43 -10.78 -12.61
N THR A 134 -3.02 -10.32 -11.42
CA THR A 134 -2.30 -9.07 -11.24
C THR A 134 -0.93 -9.09 -11.91
N GLU A 135 -0.20 -10.21 -11.85
CA GLU A 135 1.09 -10.35 -12.52
C GLU A 135 0.94 -10.32 -14.04
N ASN A 136 -0.05 -11.01 -14.61
CA ASN A 136 -0.35 -10.94 -16.03
C ASN A 136 -0.66 -9.51 -16.47
N ALA A 137 -1.52 -8.80 -15.74
CA ALA A 137 -1.88 -7.42 -16.03
C ALA A 137 -0.67 -6.48 -15.94
N ARG A 138 0.18 -6.65 -14.91
CA ARG A 138 1.40 -5.87 -14.72
C ARG A 138 2.37 -6.03 -15.87
N GLN A 139 2.64 -7.27 -16.29
CA GLN A 139 3.60 -7.55 -17.35
C GLN A 139 3.16 -6.91 -18.67
N GLU A 140 1.87 -7.03 -18.99
CA GLU A 140 1.30 -6.43 -20.19
C GLU A 140 1.34 -4.89 -20.14
N TYR A 141 1.01 -4.29 -18.99
CA TYR A 141 1.11 -2.83 -18.82
C TYR A 141 2.54 -2.32 -19.04
N LEU A 142 3.54 -2.95 -18.43
CA LEU A 142 4.95 -2.57 -18.58
C LEU A 142 5.46 -2.79 -20.02
N ARG A 143 4.95 -3.80 -20.72
CA ARG A 143 5.26 -4.04 -22.13
C ARG A 143 4.79 -2.88 -22.99
N LEU A 144 3.58 -2.37 -22.73
CA LEU A 144 2.98 -1.26 -23.47
C LEU A 144 3.67 0.09 -23.14
N GLU A 145 4.05 0.33 -21.87
CA GLU A 145 4.79 1.56 -21.50
C GLU A 145 6.20 1.65 -22.12
N LYS A 146 6.87 0.52 -22.35
CA LYS A 146 8.22 0.48 -22.94
C LYS A 146 8.22 0.44 -24.47
N GLY A 147 7.06 0.14 -25.07
CA GLY A 147 6.90 -0.07 -26.51
C GLY A 147 6.38 1.15 -27.28
N GLY A 148 6.25 2.32 -26.63
CA GLY A 148 5.92 3.61 -27.24
C GLY A 148 7.02 4.63 -26.98
#